data_AF-A0A955TSR1-F1
#
_entry.id   AF-A0A955TSR1-F1
#
_cell.length_a   1.000
_cell.length_b   1.000
_cell.length_c   1.000
_cell.angle_alpha   90.00
_cell.angle_beta   90.00
_cell.angle_gamma   90.00
#
_symmetry.space_group_name_H-M   'P 1'
#
loop_
_entity.id
_entity.type
_entity.pdbx_description
1 polymer ?
#
loop_
_entity_poly.entity_id
_entity_poly.type
_entity_poly.pdbx_seq_one_letter_code
_entity_poly.pdbx_strand_id
1 'polypeptide(L)'
;MPWERHAGSIHGIIAANGGIVPLPRRRSRLALTLAEREEISRGIAGGISIRCMADQLGRPPSTVSREIVRHGGRSRYRAVVADDEVWAHACCPKPCRFAFHPILQRTVADKLSLEWSSE
;
A
#
# COMPACT_ATOMS: atom_id res chain seq x y z
N MET A 1 -8.48 4.18 -19.78
CA MET A 1 -7.20 4.81 -19.38
C MET A 1 -7.44 6.27 -19.01
N PRO A 2 -7.67 6.60 -17.73
CA PRO A 2 -7.73 7.98 -17.28
C PRO A 2 -6.62 8.25 -16.24
N TRP A 3 -5.66 9.09 -16.62
CA TRP A 3 -4.76 9.77 -15.69
C TRP A 3 -5.57 10.94 -15.11
N GLU A 4 -5.83 10.90 -13.80
CA GLU A 4 -6.58 11.94 -13.12
C GLU A 4 -5.69 13.16 -12.85
N ARG A 5 -6.18 14.31 -13.30
CA ARG A 5 -5.62 15.64 -13.06
C ARG A 5 -5.54 15.91 -11.56
N HIS A 6 -4.33 15.98 -11.03
CA HIS A 6 -4.09 16.57 -9.72
C HIS A 6 -4.35 18.09 -9.78
N ALA A 7 -5.51 18.52 -9.30
CA ALA A 7 -5.78 19.92 -8.97
C ALA A 7 -5.18 20.29 -7.59
N GLY A 8 -3.94 19.86 -7.33
CA GLY A 8 -3.12 20.36 -6.25
C GLY A 8 -1.99 21.14 -6.88
N SER A 9 -1.80 22.41 -6.49
CA SER A 9 -0.65 23.20 -6.93
C SER A 9 0.63 22.35 -6.81
N ILE A 10 1.49 22.36 -7.83
CA ILE A 10 2.79 21.67 -7.82
C ILE A 10 3.55 22.00 -6.52
N HIS A 11 3.40 23.23 -6.03
CA HIS A 11 3.95 23.69 -4.75
C HIS A 11 3.43 22.89 -3.54
N GLY A 12 2.15 22.52 -3.50
CA GLY A 12 1.57 21.72 -2.42
C GLY A 12 2.09 20.28 -2.39
N ILE A 13 2.33 19.69 -3.56
CA ILE A 13 2.91 18.34 -3.67
C ILE A 13 4.39 18.35 -3.27
N ILE A 14 5.14 19.38 -3.67
CA ILE A 14 6.54 19.58 -3.28
C ILE A 14 6.65 19.85 -1.78
N ALA A 15 5.79 20.69 -1.21
CA ALA A 15 5.77 20.99 0.22
C ALA A 15 5.45 19.75 1.07
N ALA A 16 4.50 18.91 0.63
CA ALA A 16 4.11 17.70 1.35
C ALA A 16 5.15 16.58 1.30
N ASN A 17 5.87 16.44 0.18
CA ASN A 17 6.81 15.32 -0.05
C ASN A 17 8.30 15.74 -0.02
N GLY A 18 8.61 17.01 0.29
CA GLY A 18 9.97 17.54 0.31
C GLY A 18 10.66 17.53 -1.06
N GLY A 19 9.90 17.63 -2.15
CA GLY A 19 10.42 17.58 -3.53
C GLY A 19 10.81 16.19 -4.04
N ILE A 20 10.64 15.13 -3.25
CA ILE A 20 10.90 13.74 -3.66
C ILE A 20 9.58 13.08 -4.04
N VAL A 21 9.42 12.71 -5.31
CA VAL A 21 8.24 11.96 -5.77
C VAL A 21 8.30 10.55 -5.18
N PRO A 22 7.29 10.09 -4.41
CA PRO A 22 7.26 8.73 -3.91
C PRO A 22 7.23 7.73 -5.08
N LEU A 23 8.00 6.64 -4.96
CA LEU A 23 8.02 5.59 -5.96
C LEU A 23 6.58 5.06 -6.22
N PRO A 24 6.23 4.75 -7.49
CA PRO A 24 4.91 4.22 -7.80
C PRO A 24 4.66 2.93 -7.05
N ARG A 25 3.50 2.84 -6.40
CA ARG A 25 3.11 1.70 -5.55
C ARG A 25 2.98 0.45 -6.42
N ARG A 26 3.62 -0.64 -6.00
CA ARG A 26 3.48 -1.95 -6.63
C ARG A 26 3.10 -2.98 -5.58
N ARG A 27 2.06 -3.76 -5.86
CA ARG A 27 1.75 -4.94 -5.05
C ARG A 27 2.83 -5.99 -5.24
N SER A 28 3.17 -6.70 -4.18
CA SER A 28 4.02 -7.89 -4.31
C SER A 28 3.34 -8.91 -5.23
N ARG A 29 4.13 -9.59 -6.07
CA ARG A 29 3.62 -10.66 -6.96
C ARG A 29 3.04 -11.85 -6.18
N LEU A 30 3.38 -11.96 -4.89
CA LEU A 30 2.90 -12.99 -3.98
C LEU A 30 1.63 -12.56 -3.21
N ALA A 31 1.22 -11.29 -3.32
CA ALA A 31 0.01 -10.81 -2.67
C ALA A 31 -1.23 -11.33 -3.40
N LEU A 32 -2.30 -11.59 -2.64
CA LEU A 32 -3.62 -11.86 -3.21
C LEU A 32 -4.15 -10.62 -3.92
N THR A 33 -4.63 -10.82 -5.13
CA THR A 33 -5.35 -9.84 -5.94
C THR A 33 -6.76 -9.62 -5.40
N LEU A 34 -7.40 -8.53 -5.82
CA LEU A 34 -8.79 -8.24 -5.46
C LEU A 34 -9.73 -9.38 -5.90
N ALA A 35 -9.56 -9.90 -7.12
CA ALA A 35 -10.37 -11.00 -7.63
C ALA A 35 -10.25 -12.27 -6.77
N GLU A 36 -9.02 -12.62 -6.33
CA GLU A 36 -8.81 -13.75 -5.41
C GLU A 36 -9.48 -13.51 -4.05
N ARG A 37 -9.45 -12.27 -3.52
CA ARG A 37 -10.14 -11.90 -2.27
C ARG A 37 -11.67 -11.99 -2.43
N GLU A 38 -12.21 -11.63 -3.58
CA GLU A 38 -13.64 -11.74 -3.88
C GLU A 38 -14.11 -13.21 -3.95
N GLU A 39 -13.32 -14.10 -4.55
CA GLU A 39 -13.57 -15.54 -4.53
C GLU A 39 -13.58 -16.09 -3.09
N ILE A 40 -12.65 -15.65 -2.24
CA ILE A 40 -12.67 -16.00 -0.80
C ILE A 40 -13.96 -15.50 -0.14
N SER A 41 -14.37 -14.26 -0.42
CA SER A 41 -15.60 -13.68 0.13
C SER A 41 -16.85 -14.45 -0.31
N ARG A 42 -16.95 -14.83 -1.59
CA ARG A 42 -18.05 -15.64 -2.13
C ARG A 42 -18.03 -17.05 -1.54
N GLY A 43 -16.86 -17.68 -1.45
CA GLY A 43 -16.73 -19.00 -0.86
C GLY A 43 -17.10 -19.03 0.62
N ILE A 44 -16.78 -17.97 1.39
CA ILE A 44 -17.24 -17.83 2.77
C ILE A 44 -18.78 -17.72 2.83
N ALA A 45 -19.38 -16.87 1.99
CA ALA A 45 -20.84 -16.70 1.94
C ALA A 45 -21.56 -18.00 1.52
N GLY A 46 -20.96 -18.79 0.63
CA GLY A 46 -21.44 -20.10 0.21
C GLY A 46 -21.10 -21.25 1.15
N GLY A 47 -20.49 -20.99 2.31
CA GLY A 47 -20.14 -22.05 3.28
C GLY A 47 -19.00 -22.97 2.84
N ILE A 48 -18.24 -22.60 1.81
CA ILE A 48 -17.14 -23.39 1.26
C ILE A 48 -15.97 -23.47 2.26
N SER A 49 -15.33 -24.64 2.31
CA SER A 49 -14.16 -24.87 3.16
C SER A 49 -12.92 -24.11 2.66
N ILE A 50 -12.00 -23.80 3.57
CA ILE A 50 -10.75 -23.09 3.22
C ILE A 50 -9.93 -23.86 2.18
N ARG A 51 -9.88 -25.18 2.27
CA ARG A 51 -9.11 -26.01 1.34
C ARG A 51 -9.69 -25.95 -0.08
N CYS A 52 -11.02 -26.00 -0.21
CA CYS A 52 -11.67 -25.93 -1.51
C CYS A 52 -11.51 -24.55 -2.16
N MET A 53 -11.65 -23.46 -1.39
CA MET A 53 -11.37 -22.11 -1.90
C MET A 53 -9.89 -21.98 -2.33
N ALA A 54 -8.96 -22.52 -1.55
CA ALA A 54 -7.54 -22.47 -1.87
C ALA A 54 -7.19 -23.23 -3.14
N ASP A 55 -7.81 -24.39 -3.35
CA ASP A 55 -7.66 -25.22 -4.55
C ASP A 55 -8.17 -24.49 -5.80
N GLN A 56 -9.36 -23.89 -5.73
CA GLN A 56 -9.93 -23.07 -6.82
C GLN A 56 -9.04 -21.88 -7.19
N LEU A 57 -8.35 -21.29 -6.21
CA LEU A 57 -7.45 -20.16 -6.40
C LEU A 57 -6.03 -20.58 -6.83
N GLY A 58 -5.69 -21.87 -6.81
CA GLY A 58 -4.32 -22.34 -7.01
C GLY A 58 -3.35 -21.81 -5.94
N ARG A 59 -3.85 -21.55 -4.73
CA ARG A 59 -3.07 -20.99 -3.61
C ARG A 59 -2.94 -22.00 -2.46
N PRO A 60 -1.89 -21.88 -1.63
CA PRO A 60 -1.79 -22.69 -0.42
C PRO A 60 -2.97 -22.41 0.55
N PRO A 61 -3.56 -23.43 1.19
CA PRO A 61 -4.62 -23.24 2.19
C PRO A 61 -4.21 -22.34 3.36
N SER A 62 -2.91 -22.32 3.70
CA SER A 62 -2.35 -21.44 4.73
C SER A 62 -2.40 -19.96 4.34
N THR A 63 -2.34 -19.64 3.04
CA THR A 63 -2.50 -18.27 2.54
C THR A 63 -3.93 -17.79 2.75
N VAL A 64 -4.91 -18.59 2.32
CA VAL A 64 -6.34 -18.28 2.49
C VAL A 64 -6.72 -18.20 3.98
N SER A 65 -6.23 -19.10 4.81
CA SER A 65 -6.49 -19.07 6.25
C SER A 65 -5.94 -17.80 6.91
N ARG A 66 -4.66 -17.46 6.67
CA ARG A 66 -4.04 -16.25 7.23
C ARG A 66 -4.73 -14.98 6.76
N GLU A 67 -5.12 -14.93 5.50
CA GLU A 67 -5.89 -13.84 4.91
C GLU A 67 -7.22 -13.64 5.65
N ILE A 68 -8.00 -14.71 5.83
CA ILE A 68 -9.28 -14.65 6.52
C ILE A 68 -9.09 -14.21 7.98
N VAL A 69 -8.13 -14.80 8.69
CA VAL A 69 -7.87 -14.46 10.11
C VAL A 69 -7.42 -13.01 10.26
N ARG A 70 -6.54 -12.53 9.38
CA ARG A 70 -6.04 -11.15 9.40
C ARG A 70 -7.16 -10.12 9.27
N HIS A 71 -8.17 -10.41 8.45
CA HIS A 71 -9.27 -9.48 8.15
C HIS A 71 -10.56 -9.85 8.92
N GLY A 72 -10.42 -10.28 10.18
CA GLY A 72 -11.54 -10.42 11.12
C GLY A 72 -12.27 -11.77 11.10
N GLY A 73 -11.76 -12.77 10.39
CA GLY A 73 -12.32 -14.12 10.36
C GLY A 73 -13.51 -14.28 9.41
N ARG A 74 -14.05 -15.50 9.31
CA ARG A 74 -15.11 -15.83 8.33
C ARG A 74 -16.38 -14.99 8.47
N SER A 75 -16.73 -14.55 9.68
CA SER A 75 -17.95 -13.77 9.91
C SER A 75 -17.84 -12.31 9.45
N ARG A 76 -16.63 -11.74 9.50
CA ARG A 76 -16.38 -10.32 9.20
C ARG A 76 -15.60 -10.08 7.90
N TYR A 77 -15.08 -11.14 7.28
CA TYR A 77 -14.28 -11.02 6.06
C TYR A 77 -15.07 -10.32 4.94
N ARG A 78 -14.48 -9.29 4.35
CA ARG A 78 -14.99 -8.55 3.19
C ARG A 78 -13.82 -8.23 2.26
N ALA A 79 -13.94 -8.62 0.99
CA ALA A 79 -12.86 -8.49 0.02
C ALA A 79 -12.37 -7.04 -0.14
N VAL A 80 -13.29 -6.09 -0.30
CA VAL A 80 -12.99 -4.66 -0.49
C VAL A 80 -12.27 -4.07 0.72
N VAL A 81 -12.81 -4.29 1.93
CA VAL A 81 -12.18 -3.81 3.17
C VAL A 81 -10.78 -4.37 3.35
N ALA A 82 -10.63 -5.68 3.09
CA ALA A 82 -9.34 -6.34 3.16
C ALA A 82 -8.34 -5.72 2.15
N ASP A 83 -8.78 -5.45 0.93
CA ASP A 83 -7.97 -4.86 -0.13
C ASP A 83 -7.54 -3.41 0.20
N ASP A 84 -8.47 -2.60 0.70
CA ASP A 84 -8.23 -1.22 1.15
C ASP A 84 -7.22 -1.19 2.30
N GLU A 85 -7.37 -2.08 3.29
CA GLU A 85 -6.42 -2.20 4.39
C GLU A 85 -5.03 -2.56 3.89
N VAL A 86 -4.91 -3.53 2.97
CA VAL A 86 -3.61 -3.91 2.39
C VAL A 86 -3.01 -2.76 1.60
N TRP A 87 -3.83 -2.02 0.85
CA TRP A 87 -3.38 -0.85 0.12
C TRP A 87 -2.90 0.26 1.07
N ALA A 88 -3.63 0.52 2.16
CA ALA A 88 -3.26 1.49 3.19
C ALA A 88 -1.95 1.11 3.90
N HIS A 89 -1.74 -0.17 4.22
CA HIS A 89 -0.48 -0.64 4.82
C HIS A 89 0.69 -0.60 3.84
N ALA A 90 0.42 -0.79 2.54
CA ALA A 90 1.41 -0.55 1.49
C ALA A 90 1.71 0.96 1.30
N CYS A 91 0.84 1.85 1.79
CA CYS A 91 1.02 3.30 1.77
C CYS A 91 1.94 3.83 2.86
N CYS A 92 2.68 3.02 3.62
CA CYS A 92 3.69 3.51 4.57
C CYS A 92 5.07 3.65 3.89
N PRO A 93 5.38 4.77 3.19
CA PRO A 93 6.76 5.08 2.88
C PRO A 93 7.50 5.26 4.21
N LYS A 94 8.72 4.74 4.30
CA LYS A 94 9.61 5.13 5.40
C LYS A 94 9.61 6.65 5.43
N PRO A 95 9.28 7.29 6.57
CA PRO A 95 9.17 8.74 6.56
C PRO A 95 10.51 9.32 6.12
N CYS A 96 10.45 10.30 5.23
CA CYS A 96 11.64 10.88 4.63
C CYS A 96 12.60 11.32 5.75
N ARG A 97 13.91 11.10 5.59
CA ARG A 97 14.91 11.43 6.64
C ARG A 97 14.79 12.87 7.14
N PHE A 98 14.35 13.80 6.28
CA PHE A 98 14.09 15.20 6.64
C PHE A 98 12.92 15.40 7.59
N ALA A 99 11.89 14.54 7.56
CA ALA A 99 10.73 14.63 8.46
C ALA A 99 11.10 14.33 9.93
N PHE A 100 12.17 13.56 10.15
CA PHE A 100 12.66 13.21 11.50
C PHE A 100 13.91 13.97 11.93
N HIS A 101 14.63 14.63 11.01
CA HIS A 101 15.87 15.33 11.30
C HIS A 101 15.79 16.80 10.85
N PRO A 102 15.20 17.69 11.67
CA PRO A 102 15.09 19.12 11.35
C PRO A 102 16.45 19.81 11.20
N ILE A 103 17.48 19.32 11.89
CA ILE A 103 18.87 19.81 11.76
C ILE A 103 19.39 19.50 10.35
N LEU A 104 19.19 18.27 9.86
CA LEU A 104 19.61 17.87 8.51
C LEU A 104 18.90 18.70 7.44
N GLN A 105 17.61 18.97 7.63
CA GLN A 105 16.83 19.82 6.73
C GLN A 105 17.40 21.25 6.66
N ARG A 106 17.70 21.87 7.80
CA ARG A 106 18.34 23.20 7.85
C ARG A 106 19.70 23.19 7.19
N THR A 107 20.57 22.24 7.53
CA THR A 107 21.92 22.18 6.93
C THR A 107 21.87 22.01 5.41
N VAL A 108 20.93 21.23 4.88
CA VAL A 108 20.76 21.08 3.42
C VAL A 108 20.20 22.37 2.81
N ALA A 109 19.22 23.02 3.44
CA ALA A 109 18.67 24.30 2.98
C ALA A 109 19.73 25.40 2.97
N ASP A 110 20.55 25.49 4.01
CA ASP A 110 21.64 26.46 4.13
C ASP A 110 22.69 26.21 3.03
N LYS A 111 23.09 24.95 2.79
CA LYS A 111 24.03 24.61 1.71
C LYS A 111 23.46 24.91 0.33
N LEU A 112 22.20 24.59 0.06
CA LEU A 112 21.56 24.92 -1.22
C LEU A 112 21.45 26.43 -1.45
N SER A 113 21.23 27.23 -0.39
CA SER A 113 21.19 28.69 -0.48
C SER A 113 22.54 29.33 -0.84
N LEU A 114 23.63 28.58 -0.65
CA LEU A 114 24.99 28.98 -0.97
C LEU A 114 25.45 28.46 -2.35
N GLU A 115 24.51 28.00 -3.21
CA GLU A 115 24.78 27.40 -4.53
C GLU A 115 25.82 26.28 -4.49
N TRP A 116 25.90 25.57 -3.35
CA TRP A 116 26.88 24.52 -3.15
C TRP A 116 26.52 23.29 -3.99
N SER A 117 27.25 23.09 -5.09
CA SER A 117 27.30 21.82 -5.80
C SER A 117 28.23 20.86 -5.08
N SER A 118 27.69 19.77 -4.57
CA SER A 118 28.49 18.64 -4.08
C SER A 118 28.93 17.76 -5.24
N GLU A 119 30.25 17.59 -5.41
CA GLU A 119 30.87 16.57 -6.28
C GLU A 119 30.91 15.20 -5.60
#